data_AF-A0A6L7QGD6-F1
#
_entry.id   AF-A0A6L7QGD6-F1
#
_cell.length_a   1.000
_cell.length_b   1.000
_cell.length_c   1.000
_cell.angle_alpha   90.00
_cell.angle_beta   90.00
_cell.angle_gamma   90.00
#
_symmetry.space_group_name_H-M   'P 1'
#
loop_
_entity.id
_entity.type
_entity.pdbx_description
1 polymer ?
#
loop_
_entity_poly.entity_id
_entity_poly.type
_entity_poly.pdbx_seq_one_letter_code
_entity_poly.pdbx_strand_id
1 'polypeptide(L)'
;AFADLIDELMAASEALSLPELGFAVVEKSGYRAMLAAENTPEAEARLQNLDQLLAEMTEYADANPDATLATYLEEKSLLTSADESDNDGNAITLMTLHSAKGLEFPLVFVCGLEENLFPTARAVGDPQAIEEERRLCYVGMTRAQEQLSLTYALRRYTYGSLLATEPSRFLSEIPAELTTQNYELDRGFARSRQRVGPPPRKKAPASQGVHYEWDSEQSPGFDEFVAQDDFLAVGQWVRHPQWGRGQIVSREGHGEKMKLSIRFGTRTKRIAVAYAQLEPA
;
A
#
# COMPACT_ATOMS: atom_id res chain seq x y z
N ALA A 1 -27.24 -8.80 30.29
CA ALA A 1 -27.20 -8.26 28.92
C ALA A 1 -26.12 -8.97 28.09
N PHE A 2 -24.82 -8.72 28.31
CA PHE A 2 -23.77 -9.43 27.56
C PHE A 2 -23.70 -10.93 27.88
N ALA A 3 -23.73 -11.30 29.17
CA ALA A 3 -23.74 -12.71 29.59
C ALA A 3 -24.92 -13.48 28.97
N ASP A 4 -26.14 -12.91 29.04
CA ASP A 4 -27.34 -13.51 28.44
C ASP A 4 -27.20 -13.71 26.92
N LEU A 5 -26.58 -12.77 26.20
CA LEU A 5 -26.29 -12.91 24.77
C LEU A 5 -25.34 -14.09 24.50
N ILE A 6 -24.29 -14.23 25.31
CA ILE A 6 -23.33 -15.33 25.17
C ILE A 6 -24.00 -16.67 25.49
N ASP A 7 -24.81 -16.74 26.55
CA ASP A 7 -25.57 -17.94 26.91
C ASP A 7 -26.54 -18.36 25.80
N GLU A 8 -27.21 -17.38 25.17
CA GLU A 8 -28.11 -17.61 24.03
C GLU A 8 -27.35 -18.13 22.80
N LEU A 9 -26.16 -17.59 22.50
CA LEU A 9 -25.33 -18.04 21.38
C LEU A 9 -24.71 -19.42 21.63
N MET A 10 -24.34 -19.73 22.87
CA MET A 10 -23.89 -21.08 23.25
C MET A 10 -25.00 -22.11 23.04
N ALA A 11 -26.21 -21.83 23.51
CA ALA A 11 -27.37 -22.71 23.27
C ALA A 11 -27.68 -22.84 21.78
N ALA A 12 -27.56 -21.75 21.01
CA ALA A 12 -27.76 -21.78 19.57
C ALA A 12 -26.72 -22.64 18.84
N SER A 13 -25.48 -22.72 19.35
CA SER A 13 -24.41 -23.53 18.74
C SER A 13 -24.67 -25.04 18.78
N GLU A 14 -25.53 -25.50 19.71
CA GLU A 14 -25.93 -26.91 19.80
C GLU A 14 -27.10 -27.26 18.86
N ALA A 15 -27.85 -26.26 18.41
CA ALA A 15 -29.11 -26.45 17.67
C ALA A 15 -29.05 -25.99 16.21
N LEU A 16 -28.18 -25.01 15.88
CA LEU A 16 -28.04 -24.43 14.56
C LEU A 16 -26.86 -25.05 13.80
N SER A 17 -26.97 -25.06 12.47
CA SER A 17 -25.84 -25.35 11.60
C SER A 17 -24.77 -24.25 11.69
N LEU A 18 -23.54 -24.56 11.28
CA LEU A 18 -22.41 -23.62 11.29
C LEU A 18 -22.74 -22.27 10.59
N PRO A 19 -23.35 -22.24 9.39
CA PRO A 19 -23.66 -20.98 8.72
C PRO A 19 -24.75 -20.18 9.44
N GLU A 20 -25.78 -20.86 9.96
CA GLU A 20 -26.85 -20.23 10.74
C GLU A 20 -26.33 -19.64 12.05
N LEU A 21 -25.39 -20.33 12.70
CA LEU A 21 -24.70 -19.82 13.89
C LEU A 21 -23.86 -18.59 13.55
N GLY A 22 -23.09 -18.62 12.46
CA GLY A 22 -22.31 -17.47 11.99
C GLY A 22 -23.19 -16.25 11.75
N PHE A 23 -24.33 -16.43 11.07
CA PHE A 23 -25.31 -15.36 10.85
C PHE A 23 -25.89 -14.85 12.18
N ALA A 24 -26.29 -15.75 13.09
CA ALA A 24 -26.84 -15.37 14.38
C ALA A 24 -25.85 -14.56 15.23
N VAL A 25 -24.56 -14.91 15.23
CA VAL A 25 -23.50 -14.15 15.92
C VAL A 25 -23.39 -12.74 15.34
N VAL A 26 -23.31 -12.63 14.01
CA VAL A 26 -23.17 -11.35 13.31
C VAL A 26 -24.34 -10.41 13.55
N GLU A 27 -25.56 -10.93 13.54
CA GLU A 27 -26.78 -10.15 13.74
C GLU A 27 -27.02 -9.81 15.22
N LYS A 28 -27.00 -10.81 16.12
CA LYS A 28 -27.36 -10.62 17.53
C LYS A 28 -26.32 -9.82 18.32
N SER A 29 -25.04 -9.86 17.90
CA SER A 29 -24.02 -8.98 18.46
C SER A 29 -24.21 -7.51 18.09
N GLY A 30 -25.04 -7.22 17.08
CA GLY A 30 -25.20 -5.88 16.52
C GLY A 30 -24.00 -5.42 15.68
N TYR A 31 -23.04 -6.30 15.38
CA TYR A 31 -21.81 -5.94 14.68
C TYR A 31 -22.08 -5.50 13.23
N ARG A 32 -22.96 -6.21 12.50
CA ARG A 32 -23.38 -5.79 11.15
C ARG A 32 -24.05 -4.42 11.19
N ALA A 33 -24.97 -4.21 12.13
CA ALA A 33 -25.70 -2.94 12.28
C ALA A 33 -24.75 -1.78 12.63
N MET A 34 -23.73 -2.03 13.46
CA MET A 34 -22.70 -1.06 13.81
C MET A 34 -21.91 -0.62 12.56
N LEU A 35 -21.43 -1.57 11.76
CA LEU A 35 -20.70 -1.27 10.52
C LEU A 35 -21.59 -0.55 9.49
N ALA A 36 -22.85 -0.99 9.34
CA ALA A 36 -23.79 -0.34 8.44
C ALA A 36 -24.12 1.11 8.86
N ALA A 37 -24.12 1.41 10.15
CA ALA A 37 -24.34 2.76 10.66
C ALA A 37 -23.16 3.70 10.39
N GLU A 38 -21.93 3.18 10.31
CA GLU A 38 -20.72 3.96 10.10
C GLU A 38 -20.68 4.65 8.72
N ASN A 39 -21.29 4.05 7.69
CA ASN A 39 -21.45 4.62 6.34
C ASN A 39 -20.14 5.17 5.73
N THR A 40 -19.03 4.48 5.95
CA THR A 40 -17.72 4.79 5.33
C THR A 40 -17.35 3.71 4.30
N PRO A 41 -16.51 4.05 3.30
CA PRO A 41 -15.98 3.05 2.37
C PRO A 41 -15.23 1.90 3.05
N GLU A 42 -14.61 2.17 4.21
CA GLU A 42 -13.94 1.15 5.01
C GLU A 42 -14.96 0.20 5.67
N ALA A 43 -16.06 0.74 6.21
CA ALA A 43 -17.12 -0.08 6.78
C ALA A 43 -17.82 -0.94 5.73
N GLU A 44 -18.02 -0.43 4.51
CA GLU A 44 -18.53 -1.21 3.37
C GLU A 44 -17.60 -2.39 3.03
N ALA A 45 -16.28 -2.16 2.99
CA ALA A 45 -15.32 -3.24 2.77
C ALA A 45 -15.34 -4.28 3.91
N ARG A 46 -15.50 -3.85 5.17
CA ARG A 46 -15.63 -4.76 6.31
C ARG A 46 -16.92 -5.59 6.26
N LEU A 47 -18.03 -5.00 5.79
CA LEU A 47 -19.28 -5.73 5.57
C LEU A 47 -19.13 -6.80 4.47
N GLN A 48 -18.42 -6.47 3.38
CA GLN A 48 -18.12 -7.44 2.33
C GLN A 48 -17.26 -8.60 2.86
N ASN A 49 -16.25 -8.31 3.69
CA ASN A 49 -15.44 -9.36 4.33
C ASN A 49 -16.28 -10.25 5.25
N LEU A 50 -17.27 -9.67 5.94
CA LEU A 50 -18.19 -10.41 6.79
C LEU A 50 -19.11 -11.34 5.99
N ASP A 51 -19.62 -10.86 4.85
CA ASP A 51 -20.41 -11.68 3.93
C ASP A 51 -19.56 -12.81 3.32
N GLN A 52 -18.28 -12.54 3.02
CA GLN A 52 -17.34 -13.57 2.55
C GLN A 52 -17.08 -14.64 3.61
N LEU A 53 -16.90 -14.26 4.87
CA LEU A 53 -16.75 -15.20 5.98
C LEU A 53 -17.97 -16.13 6.09
N LEU A 54 -19.18 -15.58 5.97
CA LEU A 54 -20.41 -16.38 6.01
C LEU A 54 -20.54 -17.32 4.80
N ALA A 55 -20.13 -16.86 3.62
CA ALA A 55 -20.08 -17.69 2.42
C ALA A 55 -19.10 -18.86 2.59
N GLU A 56 -17.91 -18.60 3.14
CA GLU A 56 -16.91 -19.62 3.42
C GLU A 56 -17.37 -20.62 4.49
N MET A 57 -18.04 -20.15 5.56
CA MET A 57 -18.66 -21.05 6.55
C MET A 57 -19.74 -21.94 5.93
N THR A 58 -20.45 -21.44 4.91
CA THR A 58 -21.46 -22.21 4.15
C THR A 58 -20.79 -23.26 3.28
N GLU A 59 -19.79 -22.88 2.51
CA GLU A 59 -19.01 -23.80 1.66
C GLU A 59 -18.35 -24.90 2.49
N TYR A 60 -17.80 -24.55 3.66
CA TYR A 60 -17.23 -25.51 4.60
C TYR A 60 -18.26 -26.53 5.09
N ALA A 61 -19.46 -26.07 5.46
CA ALA A 61 -20.55 -26.93 5.91
C ALA A 61 -21.09 -27.82 4.79
N ASP A 62 -21.14 -27.32 3.55
CA ASP A 62 -21.55 -28.11 2.38
C ASP A 62 -20.52 -29.20 2.04
N ALA A 63 -19.23 -28.91 2.21
CA ALA A 63 -18.14 -29.87 1.99
C ALA A 63 -18.01 -30.91 3.11
N ASN A 64 -18.43 -30.57 4.34
CA ASN A 64 -18.26 -31.40 5.53
C ASN A 64 -19.61 -31.66 6.22
N PRO A 65 -20.24 -32.83 6.00
CA PRO A 65 -21.57 -33.14 6.55
C PRO A 65 -21.68 -33.09 8.08
N ASP A 66 -20.58 -33.29 8.80
CA ASP A 66 -20.49 -33.24 10.26
C ASP A 66 -19.81 -31.93 10.76
N ALA A 67 -19.84 -30.86 9.95
CA ALA A 67 -19.22 -29.58 10.30
C ALA A 67 -19.78 -29.01 11.61
N THR A 68 -18.89 -28.73 12.55
CA THR A 68 -19.18 -28.00 13.78
C THR A 68 -18.36 -26.72 13.86
N LEU A 69 -18.74 -25.81 14.76
CA LEU A 69 -17.92 -24.63 15.04
C LEU A 69 -16.50 -25.01 15.49
N ALA A 70 -16.37 -26.05 16.30
CA ALA A 70 -15.07 -26.50 16.79
C ALA A 70 -14.16 -26.99 15.66
N THR A 71 -14.68 -27.83 14.75
CA THR A 71 -13.90 -28.36 13.62
C THR A 71 -13.53 -27.26 12.62
N TYR A 72 -14.46 -26.33 12.35
CA TYR A 72 -14.17 -25.17 11.49
C TYR A 72 -13.07 -24.28 12.09
N LEU A 73 -13.14 -23.97 13.40
CA LEU A 73 -12.13 -23.14 14.06
C LEU A 73 -10.78 -23.85 14.16
N GLU A 74 -10.76 -25.17 14.34
CA GLU A 74 -9.54 -25.97 14.31
C GLU A 74 -8.85 -25.86 12.94
N GLU A 75 -9.59 -26.08 11.85
CA GLU A 75 -9.06 -25.96 10.49
C GLU A 75 -8.59 -24.54 10.17
N LYS A 76 -9.40 -23.52 10.50
CA LYS A 76 -9.01 -22.12 10.31
C LYS A 76 -7.80 -21.72 11.14
N SER A 77 -7.60 -22.32 12.31
CA SER A 77 -6.40 -22.10 13.11
C SER A 77 -5.14 -22.75 12.54
N LEU A 78 -5.30 -23.78 11.69
CA LEU A 78 -4.22 -24.51 11.03
C LEU A 78 -3.80 -23.89 9.70
N LEU A 79 -4.69 -23.13 9.05
CA LEU A 79 -4.36 -22.41 7.82
C LEU A 79 -3.21 -21.44 8.05
N THR A 80 -2.18 -21.57 7.23
CA THR A 80 -1.06 -20.64 7.20
C THR A 80 -1.28 -19.59 6.12
N SER A 81 -0.59 -18.45 6.22
CA SER A 81 -0.59 -17.41 5.17
C SER A 81 -0.13 -17.89 3.79
N ALA A 82 0.36 -19.13 3.66
CA ALA A 82 0.72 -19.76 2.40
C ALA A 82 -0.48 -20.47 1.72
N ASP A 83 -1.52 -20.81 2.47
CA ASP A 83 -2.66 -21.62 2.00
C ASP A 83 -3.79 -20.77 1.42
N GLU A 84 -3.75 -19.43 1.56
CA GLU A 84 -4.74 -18.48 1.04
C GLU A 84 -4.57 -18.17 -0.46
N SER A 85 -3.64 -18.83 -1.17
CA SER A 85 -3.33 -18.48 -2.57
C SER A 85 -4.28 -19.13 -3.57
N ASP A 86 -5.53 -18.68 -3.58
CA ASP A 86 -6.48 -18.91 -4.68
C ASP A 86 -6.24 -17.90 -5.82
N ASN A 87 -4.97 -17.78 -6.22
CA ASN A 87 -4.55 -16.87 -7.28
C ASN A 87 -4.15 -17.71 -8.49
N ASP A 88 -4.58 -17.30 -9.69
CA ASP A 88 -4.52 -18.02 -10.97
C ASP A 88 -3.08 -18.17 -11.53
N GLY A 89 -2.10 -18.41 -10.65
CA GLY A 89 -0.67 -18.59 -10.92
C GLY A 89 0.11 -17.32 -11.29
N ASN A 90 -0.57 -16.20 -11.58
CA ASN A 90 0.06 -14.98 -12.12
C ASN A 90 0.03 -13.80 -11.15
N ALA A 91 0.71 -13.93 -10.01
CA ALA A 91 0.85 -12.85 -9.04
C ALA A 91 2.26 -12.80 -8.45
N ILE A 92 2.64 -11.63 -7.92
CA ILE A 92 3.87 -11.48 -7.15
C ILE A 92 3.59 -11.92 -5.71
N THR A 93 4.36 -12.88 -5.23
CA THR A 93 4.23 -13.38 -3.85
C THR A 93 5.03 -12.49 -2.89
N LEU A 94 4.33 -11.89 -1.92
CA LEU A 94 4.94 -11.16 -0.82
C LEU A 94 4.86 -12.02 0.44
N MET A 95 5.99 -12.21 1.10
CA MET A 95 6.06 -13.00 2.33
C MET A 95 7.21 -12.52 3.22
N THR A 96 7.22 -12.98 4.47
CA THR A 96 8.36 -12.76 5.36
C THR A 96 9.48 -13.76 5.05
N LEU A 97 10.72 -13.44 5.44
CA LEU A 97 11.87 -14.35 5.27
C LEU A 97 11.66 -15.70 5.97
N HIS A 98 10.98 -15.72 7.12
CA HIS A 98 10.67 -16.95 7.84
C HIS A 98 9.73 -17.86 7.06
N SER A 99 8.70 -17.28 6.44
CA SER A 99 7.70 -17.98 5.64
C SER A 99 8.28 -18.56 4.35
N ALA A 100 9.40 -18.02 3.86
CA ALA A 100 10.04 -18.48 2.62
C ALA A 100 10.81 -19.80 2.77
N LYS A 101 10.97 -20.32 3.99
CA LYS A 101 11.77 -21.52 4.25
C LYS A 101 11.17 -22.73 3.52
N GLY A 102 11.99 -23.40 2.71
CA GLY A 102 11.57 -24.58 1.93
C GLY A 102 10.95 -24.25 0.57
N LEU A 103 10.69 -22.97 0.28
CA LEU A 103 10.27 -22.52 -1.04
C LEU A 103 11.47 -22.11 -1.90
N GLU A 104 11.27 -21.99 -3.20
CA GLU A 104 12.26 -21.49 -4.15
C GLU A 104 11.56 -20.77 -5.30
N PHE A 105 12.20 -19.72 -5.82
CA PHE A 105 11.63 -18.87 -6.85
C PHE A 105 12.73 -18.50 -7.87
N PRO A 106 12.38 -18.37 -9.17
CA PRO A 106 13.33 -17.92 -10.19
C PRO A 106 13.95 -16.56 -9.85
N LEU A 107 13.11 -15.62 -9.41
CA LEU A 107 13.49 -14.24 -9.09
C LEU A 107 13.09 -13.92 -7.65
N VAL A 108 14.04 -13.44 -6.84
CA VAL A 108 13.79 -13.05 -5.44
C VAL A 108 14.28 -11.64 -5.19
N PHE A 109 13.42 -10.85 -4.54
CA PHE A 109 13.75 -9.53 -4.01
C PHE A 109 13.76 -9.61 -2.48
N VAL A 110 14.92 -9.40 -1.87
CA VAL A 110 15.04 -9.21 -0.42
C VAL A 110 15.09 -7.71 -0.16
N CYS A 111 14.03 -7.20 0.46
CA CYS A 111 13.84 -5.78 0.69
C CYS A 111 14.10 -5.40 2.15
N GLY A 112 14.57 -4.18 2.36
CA GLY A 112 14.78 -3.64 3.72
C GLY A 112 16.00 -4.21 4.43
N LEU A 113 17.08 -4.49 3.68
CA LEU A 113 18.39 -4.82 4.24
C LEU A 113 19.04 -3.58 4.84
N GLU A 114 18.52 -3.16 5.99
CA GLU A 114 18.89 -1.95 6.72
C GLU A 114 19.24 -2.31 8.17
N GLU A 115 20.24 -1.66 8.76
CA GLU A 115 20.52 -1.81 10.19
C GLU A 115 19.29 -1.44 11.02
N ASN A 116 19.05 -2.20 12.10
CA ASN A 116 17.89 -2.11 13.00
C ASN A 116 16.56 -2.60 12.42
N LEU A 117 16.46 -2.83 11.10
CA LEU A 117 15.34 -3.51 10.46
C LEU A 117 15.71 -4.98 10.18
N PHE A 118 16.82 -5.19 9.48
CA PHE A 118 17.38 -6.50 9.19
C PHE A 118 18.91 -6.41 9.05
N PRO A 119 19.68 -6.70 10.12
CA PRO A 119 19.26 -7.34 11.37
C PRO A 119 18.36 -6.44 12.25
N THR A 120 17.45 -7.05 12.99
CA THR A 120 16.57 -6.32 13.91
C THR A 120 17.34 -5.62 15.02
N ALA A 121 16.87 -4.46 15.46
CA ALA A 121 17.52 -3.67 16.54
C ALA A 121 17.78 -4.47 17.83
N ARG A 122 16.93 -5.47 18.10
CA ARG A 122 17.03 -6.36 19.27
C ARG A 122 18.22 -7.30 19.17
N ALA A 123 18.58 -7.72 17.96
CA ALA A 123 19.67 -8.64 17.73
C ALA A 123 21.05 -7.96 17.81
N VAL A 124 21.16 -6.67 17.49
CA VAL A 124 22.45 -5.94 17.38
C VAL A 124 23.34 -6.02 18.63
N GLY A 125 22.76 -6.16 19.83
CA GLY A 125 23.49 -6.26 21.09
C GLY A 125 23.90 -7.68 21.52
N ASP A 126 23.41 -8.71 20.83
CA ASP A 126 23.65 -10.12 21.16
C ASP A 126 24.30 -10.83 19.96
N PRO A 127 25.57 -11.25 20.07
CA PRO A 127 26.26 -11.97 19.00
C PRO A 127 25.51 -13.22 18.53
N GLN A 128 24.84 -13.94 19.43
CA GLN A 128 24.11 -15.16 19.06
C GLN A 128 22.85 -14.81 18.25
N ALA A 129 22.15 -13.75 18.62
CA ALA A 129 20.99 -13.26 17.87
C ALA A 129 21.39 -12.73 16.48
N ILE A 130 22.55 -12.06 16.35
CA ILE A 130 23.09 -11.66 15.04
C ILE A 130 23.37 -12.88 14.16
N GLU A 131 23.94 -13.95 14.72
CA GLU A 131 24.17 -15.17 13.96
C GLU A 131 22.86 -15.83 13.50
N GLU A 132 21.77 -15.71 14.25
CA GLU A 132 20.46 -16.20 13.82
C GLU A 132 19.87 -15.35 12.68
N GLU A 133 19.93 -14.02 12.79
CA GLU A 133 19.52 -13.10 11.71
C GLU A 133 20.37 -13.31 10.44
N ARG A 134 21.66 -13.62 10.59
CA ARG A 134 22.57 -13.98 9.50
C ARG A 134 22.13 -15.28 8.82
N ARG A 135 21.75 -16.31 9.60
CA ARG A 135 21.17 -17.55 9.05
C ARG A 135 19.88 -17.28 8.30
N LEU A 136 19.04 -16.39 8.82
CA LEU A 136 17.80 -15.99 8.15
C LEU A 136 18.09 -15.28 6.81
N CYS A 137 19.11 -14.42 6.77
CA CYS A 137 19.55 -13.76 5.53
C CYS A 137 20.02 -14.79 4.51
N TYR A 138 20.86 -15.74 4.94
CA TYR A 138 21.31 -16.85 4.10
C TYR A 138 20.14 -17.68 3.54
N VAL A 139 19.14 -18.02 4.37
CA VAL A 139 17.94 -18.73 3.90
C VAL A 139 17.23 -17.92 2.84
N GLY A 140 17.00 -16.62 3.07
CA GLY A 140 16.38 -15.71 2.09
C GLY A 140 17.12 -15.65 0.75
N MET A 141 18.44 -15.49 0.80
CA MET A 141 19.28 -15.43 -0.40
C MET A 141 19.22 -16.74 -1.20
N THR A 142 19.21 -17.89 -0.52
CA THR A 142 19.17 -19.21 -1.16
C THR A 142 17.78 -19.63 -1.65
N ARG A 143 16.76 -18.76 -1.53
CA ARG A 143 15.46 -19.00 -2.19
C ARG A 143 15.50 -18.64 -3.67
N ALA A 144 16.49 -17.87 -4.11
CA ALA A 144 16.65 -17.46 -5.50
C ALA A 144 17.31 -18.55 -6.34
N GLN A 145 16.73 -18.88 -7.49
CA GLN A 145 17.31 -19.83 -8.44
C GLN A 145 18.14 -19.13 -9.53
N GLU A 146 17.63 -18.02 -10.07
CA GLU A 146 18.27 -17.33 -11.21
C GLU A 146 18.79 -15.94 -10.83
N GLN A 147 17.94 -15.13 -10.19
CA GLN A 147 18.30 -13.75 -9.85
C GLN A 147 17.89 -13.38 -8.43
N LEU A 148 18.84 -12.77 -7.72
CA LEU A 148 18.66 -12.21 -6.39
C LEU A 148 18.90 -10.70 -6.44
N SER A 149 17.91 -9.92 -6.02
CA SER A 149 18.03 -8.47 -5.84
C SER A 149 17.91 -8.12 -4.37
N LEU A 150 18.93 -7.45 -3.83
CA LEU A 150 19.00 -7.00 -2.44
C LEU A 150 18.81 -5.49 -2.41
N THR A 151 17.86 -4.99 -1.62
CA THR A 151 17.54 -3.55 -1.57
C THR A 151 17.52 -3.00 -0.15
N TYR A 152 17.93 -1.74 -0.02
CA TYR A 152 17.90 -0.97 1.22
C TYR A 152 17.50 0.48 0.90
N ALA A 153 16.88 1.17 1.85
CA ALA A 153 16.61 2.60 1.76
C ALA A 153 17.64 3.39 2.59
N LEU A 154 17.91 4.63 2.19
CA LEU A 154 18.68 5.60 2.99
C LEU A 154 17.81 6.33 4.03
N ARG A 155 16.49 6.34 3.78
CA ARG A 155 15.48 6.96 4.64
C ARG A 155 14.19 6.16 4.58
N ARG A 156 13.59 5.91 5.74
CA ARG A 156 12.35 5.14 5.87
C ARG A 156 11.41 5.78 6.89
N TYR A 157 10.11 5.75 6.61
CA TYR A 157 9.10 6.05 7.61
C TYR A 157 8.91 4.84 8.52
N THR A 158 9.12 5.04 9.82
CA THR A 158 8.90 4.03 10.85
C THR A 158 8.06 4.68 11.94
N TYR A 159 6.89 4.10 12.24
CA TYR A 159 5.93 4.64 13.22
C TYR A 159 5.60 6.14 13.02
N GLY A 160 5.43 6.56 11.77
CA GLY A 160 5.08 7.94 11.41
C GLY A 160 6.23 8.94 11.44
N SER A 161 7.45 8.52 11.82
CA SER A 161 8.65 9.36 11.79
C SER A 161 9.59 8.94 10.66
N LEU A 162 10.12 9.92 9.92
CA LEU A 162 11.13 9.66 8.90
C LEU A 162 12.51 9.52 9.57
N LEU A 163 13.08 8.32 9.50
CA LEU A 163 14.39 8.00 10.06
C LEU A 163 15.41 7.83 8.93
N ALA A 164 16.63 8.27 9.18
CA ALA A 164 17.78 7.87 8.37
C ALA A 164 18.13 6.42 8.72
N THR A 165 18.42 5.62 7.69
CA THR A 165 18.71 4.20 7.81
C THR A 165 20.09 3.93 7.21
N GLU A 166 20.83 3.02 7.85
CA GLU A 166 22.13 2.56 7.36
C GLU A 166 21.95 1.22 6.63
N PRO A 167 22.74 0.91 5.59
CA PRO A 167 22.70 -0.39 4.93
C PRO A 167 23.04 -1.50 5.95
N SER A 168 22.36 -2.64 5.84
CA SER A 168 22.63 -3.82 6.67
C SER A 168 24.08 -4.28 6.54
N ARG A 169 24.69 -4.64 7.68
CA ARG A 169 26.03 -5.26 7.72
C ARG A 169 26.13 -6.49 6.82
N PHE A 170 25.06 -7.25 6.63
CA PHE A 170 25.05 -8.45 5.80
C PHE A 170 25.41 -8.15 4.34
N LEU A 171 25.11 -6.95 3.84
CA LEU A 171 25.49 -6.53 2.50
C LEU A 171 27.02 -6.42 2.34
N SER A 172 27.72 -5.98 3.38
CA SER A 172 29.19 -5.80 3.34
C SER A 172 29.97 -7.12 3.43
N GLU A 173 29.30 -8.18 3.83
CA GLU A 173 29.89 -9.52 3.98
C GLU A 173 29.83 -10.34 2.68
N ILE A 174 29.01 -9.90 1.72
CA ILE A 174 28.95 -10.49 0.39
C ILE A 174 30.17 -10.00 -0.40
N PRO A 175 30.95 -10.91 -1.02
CA PRO A 175 32.09 -10.53 -1.84
C PRO A 175 31.69 -9.55 -2.94
N ALA A 176 32.41 -8.43 -3.05
CA ALA A 176 32.03 -7.34 -3.94
C ALA A 176 32.01 -7.78 -5.42
N GLU A 177 32.87 -8.73 -5.80
CA GLU A 177 32.93 -9.34 -7.13
C GLU A 177 31.66 -10.11 -7.53
N LEU A 178 30.83 -10.49 -6.57
CA LEU A 178 29.55 -11.17 -6.80
C LEU A 178 28.37 -10.20 -6.86
N THR A 179 28.62 -8.89 -6.67
CA THR A 179 27.56 -7.89 -6.58
C THR A 179 27.69 -6.82 -7.64
N THR A 180 26.57 -6.49 -8.29
CA THR A 180 26.44 -5.30 -9.13
C THR A 180 25.67 -4.26 -8.36
N GLN A 181 26.34 -3.18 -7.94
CA GLN A 181 25.70 -2.11 -7.18
C GLN A 181 25.06 -1.10 -8.11
N ASN A 182 23.73 -1.06 -8.12
CA ASN A 182 22.95 -0.05 -8.82
C ASN A 182 22.51 1.03 -7.82
N TYR A 183 23.18 2.17 -7.86
CA TYR A 183 22.73 3.34 -7.12
C TYR A 183 21.68 4.08 -7.94
N GLU A 184 20.41 3.75 -7.74
CA GLU A 184 19.32 4.66 -8.09
C GLU A 184 19.27 5.80 -7.07
N LEU A 185 20.30 6.64 -7.09
CA LEU A 185 20.18 7.97 -6.52
C LEU A 185 19.15 8.69 -7.38
N ASP A 186 18.01 9.03 -6.79
CA ASP A 186 17.07 9.98 -7.37
C ASP A 186 17.84 11.26 -7.73
N ARG A 187 18.29 11.33 -8.99
CA ARG A 187 19.02 12.48 -9.56
C ARG A 187 18.12 13.71 -9.67
N GLY A 188 16.83 13.60 -9.32
CA GLY A 188 15.84 14.67 -9.34
C GLY A 188 16.10 15.80 -8.33
N PHE A 189 16.76 15.53 -7.20
CA PHE A 189 16.96 16.55 -6.15
C PHE A 189 18.35 17.21 -6.13
N ALA A 190 19.31 16.72 -6.92
CA ALA A 190 20.73 17.13 -6.82
C ALA A 190 21.18 18.23 -7.81
N ARG A 191 20.28 18.78 -8.66
CA ARG A 191 20.65 19.78 -9.69
C ARG A 191 20.32 21.24 -9.37
N SER A 192 19.96 21.59 -8.13
CA SER A 192 19.87 23.00 -7.70
C SER A 192 21.12 23.47 -6.95
N ARG A 193 22.29 23.39 -7.60
CA ARG A 193 23.43 24.25 -7.28
C ARG A 193 23.54 25.32 -8.36
N GLN A 194 22.56 26.22 -8.42
CA GLN A 194 22.71 27.44 -9.21
C GLN A 194 23.68 28.38 -8.48
N ARG A 195 24.70 28.77 -9.24
CA ARG A 195 25.74 29.75 -8.91
C ARG A 195 25.14 31.00 -8.26
N VAL A 196 25.68 31.38 -7.09
CA VAL A 196 25.39 32.67 -6.44
C VAL A 196 26.07 33.77 -7.28
N GLY A 197 25.30 34.41 -8.16
CA GLY A 197 25.64 35.72 -8.71
C GLY A 197 25.24 36.84 -7.74
N PRO A 198 25.85 38.04 -7.82
CA PRO A 198 25.59 39.11 -6.88
C PRO A 198 24.14 39.62 -6.98
N PRO A 199 23.53 40.10 -5.88
CA PRO A 199 22.10 40.35 -5.83
C PRO A 199 21.73 41.58 -6.69
N PRO A 200 20.62 41.55 -7.45
CA PRO A 200 20.16 42.74 -8.14
C PRO A 200 19.52 43.72 -7.13
N ARG A 201 19.78 45.02 -7.34
CA ARG A 201 19.25 46.14 -6.54
C ARG A 201 17.72 46.12 -6.52
N LYS A 202 17.13 46.19 -5.32
CA LYS A 202 15.68 46.33 -5.09
C LYS A 202 15.14 47.60 -5.76
N LYS A 203 14.20 47.46 -6.69
CA LYS A 203 13.28 48.54 -7.07
C LYS A 203 12.04 48.48 -6.17
N ALA A 204 11.59 49.66 -5.73
CA ALA A 204 10.45 49.87 -4.85
C ALA A 204 9.13 49.37 -5.48
N PRO A 205 8.11 49.02 -4.68
CA PRO A 205 6.90 48.40 -5.18
C PRO A 205 6.00 49.46 -5.84
N ALA A 206 5.58 49.22 -7.08
CA ALA A 206 4.48 49.96 -7.66
C ALA A 206 3.15 49.40 -7.12
N SER A 207 2.31 50.31 -6.66
CA SER A 207 0.94 50.08 -6.24
C SER A 207 0.04 49.71 -7.42
N GLN A 208 -0.88 48.81 -7.15
CA GLN A 208 -2.02 48.39 -7.99
C GLN A 208 -1.78 47.16 -8.85
N GLY A 209 -2.63 46.18 -8.57
CA GLY A 209 -2.61 44.82 -9.08
C GLY A 209 -2.82 44.79 -10.58
N VAL A 210 -2.07 43.88 -11.19
CA VAL A 210 -2.12 43.59 -12.61
C VAL A 210 -2.66 42.18 -12.75
N HIS A 211 -3.82 42.09 -13.40
CA HIS A 211 -4.42 40.90 -13.96
C HIS A 211 -4.12 40.96 -15.48
N TYR A 212 -3.66 39.87 -16.09
CA TYR A 212 -3.58 39.65 -17.54
C TYR A 212 -3.88 38.15 -17.78
N GLU A 213 -4.85 37.70 -18.60
CA GLU A 213 -5.05 37.85 -20.06
C GLU A 213 -3.79 37.42 -20.85
N TRP A 214 -3.79 36.56 -21.87
CA TRP A 214 -4.83 35.94 -22.69
C TRP A 214 -4.21 34.74 -23.44
N ASP A 215 -5.09 33.92 -24.01
CA ASP A 215 -4.97 33.05 -25.18
C ASP A 215 -3.61 32.65 -25.80
N SER A 216 -3.47 31.33 -25.97
CA SER A 216 -3.29 30.58 -27.23
C SER A 216 -2.44 31.20 -28.37
N GLU A 217 -1.69 30.46 -29.19
CA GLU A 217 -2.00 29.19 -29.85
C GLU A 217 -0.76 28.74 -30.66
N GLN A 218 -0.68 27.43 -30.99
CA GLN A 218 0.21 26.73 -31.95
C GLN A 218 1.61 26.34 -31.46
N SER A 219 2.11 25.10 -31.53
CA SER A 219 1.78 23.73 -32.02
C SER A 219 3.04 22.86 -31.65
N PRO A 220 3.26 21.55 -31.94
CA PRO A 220 2.48 20.40 -32.47
C PRO A 220 2.65 19.09 -31.63
N GLY A 221 2.20 17.94 -32.17
CA GLY A 221 2.20 16.61 -31.54
C GLY A 221 3.55 15.92 -31.32
N PHE A 222 3.53 14.95 -30.41
CA PHE A 222 4.67 14.24 -29.83
C PHE A 222 5.06 13.00 -30.65
N ASP A 223 6.01 13.19 -31.56
CA ASP A 223 7.02 12.20 -31.93
C ASP A 223 8.34 12.99 -32.01
N GLU A 224 9.41 12.47 -31.41
CA GLU A 224 10.72 13.12 -31.14
C GLU A 224 10.82 13.99 -29.87
N PHE A 225 11.58 13.49 -28.88
CA PHE A 225 12.34 14.21 -27.84
C PHE A 225 11.76 15.48 -27.13
N VAL A 226 11.75 15.41 -25.78
CA VAL A 226 11.93 16.51 -24.75
C VAL A 226 10.70 16.98 -23.93
N ALA A 227 10.94 17.11 -22.61
CA ALA A 227 10.38 18.03 -21.56
C ALA A 227 9.07 17.74 -20.78
N GLN A 228 9.26 17.62 -19.45
CA GLN A 228 8.70 18.49 -18.38
C GLN A 228 7.21 18.38 -17.95
N ASP A 229 7.02 18.10 -16.65
CA ASP A 229 5.86 18.37 -15.77
C ASP A 229 4.43 18.00 -16.26
N ASP A 230 4.00 16.76 -16.01
CA ASP A 230 2.58 16.36 -16.17
C ASP A 230 1.73 16.82 -14.95
N PHE A 231 1.24 18.05 -15.04
CA PHE A 231 0.42 18.74 -14.04
C PHE A 231 -0.87 17.98 -13.63
N LEU A 232 -1.39 17.09 -14.49
CA LEU A 232 -2.62 16.33 -14.23
C LEU A 232 -2.35 14.91 -13.72
N ALA A 233 -1.14 14.65 -13.24
CA ALA A 233 -0.80 13.39 -12.59
C ALA A 233 -1.63 13.16 -11.31
N VAL A 234 -1.96 11.90 -11.03
CA VAL A 234 -2.66 11.51 -9.80
C VAL A 234 -1.81 11.92 -8.59
N GLY A 235 -2.44 12.52 -7.59
CA GLY A 235 -1.76 13.08 -6.41
C GLY A 235 -1.45 14.57 -6.49
N GLN A 236 -1.48 15.18 -7.68
CA GLN A 236 -1.26 16.61 -7.86
C GLN A 236 -2.43 17.45 -7.32
N TRP A 237 -2.09 18.67 -6.90
CA TRP A 237 -3.05 19.65 -6.42
C TRP A 237 -3.46 20.56 -7.56
N VAL A 238 -4.78 20.72 -7.72
CA VAL A 238 -5.41 21.51 -8.76
C VAL A 238 -6.43 22.47 -8.15
N ARG A 239 -6.69 23.58 -8.82
CA ARG A 239 -7.67 24.57 -8.42
C ARG A 239 -8.81 24.56 -9.42
N HIS A 240 -10.03 24.40 -8.93
CA HIS A 240 -11.24 24.51 -9.74
C HIS A 240 -11.89 25.89 -9.51
N PRO A 241 -12.34 26.59 -10.56
CA PRO A 241 -12.87 27.96 -10.46
C PRO A 241 -14.04 28.11 -9.47
N GLN A 242 -14.91 27.11 -9.40
CA GLN A 242 -16.08 27.12 -8.50
C GLN A 242 -15.85 26.44 -7.15
N TRP A 243 -14.87 25.54 -7.02
CA TRP A 243 -14.73 24.65 -5.86
C TRP A 243 -13.39 24.81 -5.12
N GLY A 244 -12.53 25.70 -5.59
CA GLY A 244 -11.26 26.00 -4.95
C GLY A 244 -10.24 24.87 -5.13
N ARG A 245 -9.31 24.75 -4.20
CA ARG A 245 -8.20 23.80 -4.27
C ARG A 245 -8.66 22.38 -3.95
N GLY A 246 -8.27 21.42 -4.78
CA GLY A 246 -8.55 19.99 -4.61
C GLY A 246 -7.41 19.13 -5.12
N GLN A 247 -7.37 17.86 -4.69
CA GLN A 247 -6.32 16.92 -5.07
C GLN A 247 -6.87 15.88 -6.05
N ILE A 248 -6.12 15.59 -7.12
CA ILE A 248 -6.48 14.55 -8.09
C ILE A 248 -6.31 13.18 -7.43
N VAL A 249 -7.40 12.42 -7.31
CA VAL A 249 -7.43 11.10 -6.66
C VAL A 249 -7.37 9.97 -7.68
N SER A 250 -8.02 10.13 -8.84
CA SER A 250 -7.96 9.16 -9.92
C SER A 250 -8.15 9.79 -11.28
N ARG A 251 -7.56 9.14 -12.29
CA ARG A 251 -7.64 9.50 -13.70
C ARG A 251 -8.21 8.33 -14.48
N GLU A 252 -9.32 8.55 -15.18
CA GLU A 252 -9.94 7.56 -16.05
C GLU A 252 -9.93 8.08 -17.50
N GLY A 253 -9.35 7.29 -18.41
CA GLY A 253 -9.25 7.60 -19.83
C GLY A 253 -8.00 8.40 -20.23
N HIS A 254 -7.85 8.58 -21.54
CA HIS A 254 -6.77 9.34 -22.18
C HIS A 254 -7.34 10.36 -23.17
N GLY A 255 -6.67 11.49 -23.34
CA GLY A 255 -7.09 12.56 -24.26
C GLY A 255 -8.35 13.31 -23.81
N GLU A 256 -9.14 13.80 -24.76
CA GLU A 256 -10.27 14.72 -24.52
C GLU A 256 -11.46 14.12 -23.74
N LYS A 257 -11.56 12.80 -23.64
CA LYS A 257 -12.59 12.11 -22.82
C LYS A 257 -12.12 11.80 -21.40
N MET A 258 -10.96 12.30 -21.00
CA MET A 258 -10.38 12.08 -19.67
C MET A 258 -11.30 12.64 -18.58
N LYS A 259 -11.57 11.80 -17.58
CA LYS A 259 -12.31 12.15 -16.37
C LYS A 259 -11.38 12.09 -15.18
N LEU A 260 -11.41 13.15 -14.37
CA LEU A 260 -10.66 13.21 -13.12
C LEU A 260 -11.63 13.15 -11.95
N SER A 261 -11.29 12.36 -10.95
CA SER A 261 -11.93 12.42 -9.65
C SER A 261 -11.08 13.30 -8.74
N ILE A 262 -11.61 14.46 -8.35
CA ILE A 262 -10.89 15.47 -7.58
C ILE A 262 -11.55 15.66 -6.23
N ARG A 263 -10.75 15.59 -5.18
CA ARG A 263 -11.19 15.78 -3.80
C ARG A 263 -10.99 17.24 -3.38
N PHE A 264 -12.09 17.94 -3.13
CA PHE A 264 -12.13 19.31 -2.60
C PHE A 264 -12.54 19.24 -1.13
N GLY A 265 -11.57 19.31 -0.21
CA GLY A 265 -11.82 19.12 1.23
C GLY A 265 -12.41 17.74 1.53
N THR A 266 -13.64 17.68 2.04
CA THR A 266 -14.36 16.44 2.39
C THR A 266 -15.24 15.87 1.28
N ARG A 267 -15.31 16.50 0.10
CA ARG A 267 -16.17 16.07 -1.02
C ARG A 267 -15.34 15.72 -2.24
N THR A 268 -15.64 14.58 -2.88
CA THR A 268 -15.02 14.16 -4.14
C THR A 268 -15.98 14.39 -5.29
N LYS A 269 -15.51 15.04 -6.36
CA LYS A 269 -16.29 15.25 -7.58
C LYS A 269 -15.60 14.64 -8.78
N ARG A 270 -16.37 13.93 -9.59
CA ARG A 270 -15.92 13.40 -10.88
C ARG A 270 -16.23 14.40 -11.97
N ILE A 271 -15.19 14.87 -12.63
CA ILE A 271 -15.29 15.96 -13.60
C ILE A 271 -14.58 15.51 -14.87
N ALA A 272 -15.25 15.65 -16.02
CA ALA A 272 -14.60 15.49 -17.30
C ALA A 272 -13.65 16.68 -17.50
N VAL A 273 -12.37 16.41 -17.72
CA VAL A 273 -11.31 17.44 -17.83
C VAL A 273 -11.67 18.47 -18.89
N ALA A 274 -12.30 18.03 -19.97
CA ALA A 274 -12.81 18.86 -21.06
C ALA A 274 -13.75 20.01 -20.62
N TYR A 275 -14.38 19.91 -19.44
CA TYR A 275 -15.34 20.89 -18.93
C TYR A 275 -14.96 21.47 -17.55
N ALA A 276 -13.80 21.05 -17.00
CA ALA A 276 -13.43 21.31 -15.60
C ALA A 276 -12.64 22.60 -15.36
N GLN A 277 -12.03 23.20 -16.40
CA GLN A 277 -11.19 24.41 -16.32
C GLN A 277 -10.24 24.42 -15.09
N LEU A 278 -9.47 23.35 -14.89
CA LEU A 278 -8.61 23.18 -13.72
C LEU A 278 -7.26 23.89 -13.90
N GLU A 279 -6.79 24.60 -12.88
CA GLU A 279 -5.51 25.31 -12.84
C GLU A 279 -4.52 24.65 -11.86
N PRO A 280 -3.19 24.80 -12.03
CA PRO A 280 -2.22 24.42 -11.02
C PRO A 280 -2.36 25.20 -9.72
N ALA A 281 -2.29 24.49 -8.58
CA ALA A 281 -2.55 25.03 -7.25
C ALA A 281 -1.34 24.98 -6.31
#